data_AF-A0A9D1VFF4-F1
#
_entry.id   AF-A0A9D1VFF4-F1
#
_cell.length_a   1.000
_cell.length_b   1.000
_cell.length_c   1.000
_cell.angle_alpha   90.00
_cell.angle_beta   90.00
_cell.angle_gamma   90.00
#
_symmetry.space_group_name_H-M   'P 1'
#
loop_
_entity.id
_entity.type
_entity.pdbx_description
1 polymer ?
#
loop_
_entity_poly.entity_id
_entity_poly.type
_entity_poly.pdbx_seq_one_letter_code
_entity_poly.pdbx_strand_id
1 'polypeptide(L)'
;MSVLRALFAGAALLLNSYMVNAFIGKGMDPGAASGITTLLNVCLLIGGILSGIVVSKVGRYNIPYIFICVGGAVLYYLAYMLPIGPLTYVLVAAGGIIVSGSIGVNMARIPLLPMTGEFAPEDVGAAGGMNNTAVGICGFVLPVIVANFVGNNYTMIFTLMAIFLVIIAIVGGVLMPELGEKGKLAQKLREQQK
;
A
#
# COMPACT_ATOMS: atom_id res chain seq x y z
N MET A 1 -13.28 -1.39 -6.89
CA MET A 1 -12.31 -0.46 -6.25
C MET A 1 -11.86 -0.93 -4.86
N SER A 2 -12.78 -1.45 -4.04
CA SER A 2 -12.56 -1.96 -2.67
C SER A 2 -11.64 -3.19 -2.58
N VAL A 3 -11.76 -4.16 -3.48
CA VAL A 3 -10.89 -5.37 -3.51
C VAL A 3 -9.41 -5.02 -3.75
N LEU A 4 -9.15 -3.99 -4.56
CA LEU A 4 -7.79 -3.58 -4.86
C LEU A 4 -7.08 -2.94 -3.67
N ARG A 5 -7.84 -2.12 -2.93
CA ARG A 5 -7.40 -1.46 -1.70
C ARG A 5 -7.19 -2.49 -0.57
N ALA A 6 -8.02 -3.52 -0.56
CA ALA A 6 -7.90 -4.66 0.34
C ALA A 6 -6.63 -5.50 0.11
N LEU A 7 -6.31 -5.80 -1.16
CA LEU A 7 -5.07 -6.48 -1.52
C LEU A 7 -3.81 -5.69 -1.11
N PHE A 8 -3.86 -4.35 -1.18
CA PHE A 8 -2.75 -3.49 -0.80
C PHE A 8 -2.47 -3.52 0.70
N ALA A 9 -3.50 -3.29 1.51
CA ALA A 9 -3.37 -3.37 2.96
C ALA A 9 -3.01 -4.79 3.40
N GLY A 10 -3.53 -5.81 2.70
CA GLY A 10 -3.13 -7.20 2.90
C GLY A 10 -1.65 -7.47 2.65
N ALA A 11 -1.07 -6.89 1.60
CA ALA A 11 0.38 -7.00 1.33
C ALA A 11 1.24 -6.27 2.38
N ALA A 12 0.80 -5.12 2.88
CA ALA A 12 1.48 -4.39 3.95
C ALA A 12 1.42 -5.11 5.30
N LEU A 13 0.27 -5.71 5.63
CA LEU A 13 0.08 -6.52 6.82
C LEU A 13 0.88 -7.83 6.75
N LEU A 14 0.93 -8.45 5.58
CA LEU A 14 1.78 -9.61 5.32
C LEU A 14 3.26 -9.29 5.57
N LEU A 15 3.74 -8.13 5.13
CA LEU A 15 5.08 -7.69 5.47
C LEU A 15 5.26 -7.58 6.99
N ASN A 16 4.33 -6.91 7.67
CA ASN A 16 4.41 -6.70 9.12
C ASN A 16 4.46 -8.03 9.91
N SER A 17 3.64 -9.00 9.51
CA SER A 17 3.54 -10.31 10.18
C SER A 17 4.79 -11.18 10.00
N TYR A 18 5.49 -11.07 8.87
CA TYR A 18 6.64 -11.93 8.57
C TYR A 18 8.00 -11.25 8.73
N MET A 19 8.06 -9.93 8.83
CA MET A 19 9.33 -9.20 8.81
C MET A 19 10.23 -9.52 10.01
N VAL A 20 9.68 -9.61 11.22
CA VAL A 20 10.45 -10.01 12.41
C VAL A 20 11.06 -11.40 12.20
N ASN A 21 10.24 -12.38 11.82
CA ASN A 21 10.69 -13.76 11.63
C ASN A 21 11.68 -13.90 10.47
N ALA A 22 11.49 -13.13 9.39
CA ALA A 22 12.39 -13.14 8.24
C ALA A 22 13.78 -12.57 8.58
N PHE A 23 13.85 -11.51 9.39
CA PHE A 23 15.13 -10.95 9.82
C PHE A 23 15.82 -11.82 10.87
N ILE A 24 15.06 -12.44 11.79
CA ILE A 24 15.59 -13.46 12.71
C ILE A 24 16.15 -14.65 11.92
N GLY A 25 15.40 -15.14 10.93
CA GLY A 25 15.82 -16.23 10.05
C GLY A 25 17.08 -15.92 9.21
N LYS A 26 17.37 -14.64 8.97
CA LYS A 26 18.63 -14.19 8.33
C LYS A 26 19.80 -14.04 9.32
N GLY A 27 19.60 -14.25 10.61
CA GLY A 27 20.64 -14.15 11.65
C GLY A 27 20.67 -12.83 12.42
N MET A 28 19.58 -12.04 12.37
CA MET A 28 19.45 -10.83 13.18
C MET A 28 19.00 -11.17 14.62
N ASP A 29 19.51 -10.45 15.61
CA ASP A 29 19.03 -10.55 16.98
C ASP A 29 17.51 -10.19 17.08
N PRO A 30 16.71 -10.92 17.88
CA PRO A 30 15.27 -10.66 18.00
C PRO A 30 14.93 -9.23 18.43
N GLY A 31 15.76 -8.59 19.27
CA GLY A 31 15.59 -7.20 19.67
C GLY A 31 15.78 -6.23 18.50
N ALA A 32 16.79 -6.46 17.67
CA ALA A 32 17.04 -5.68 16.46
C ALA A 32 15.94 -5.87 15.39
N ALA A 33 15.45 -7.10 15.22
CA ALA A 33 14.37 -7.42 14.28
C ALA A 33 13.03 -6.78 14.67
N SER A 34 12.70 -6.77 15.96
CA SER A 34 11.56 -6.03 16.50
C SER A 34 11.71 -4.52 16.32
N GLY A 35 12.94 -3.99 16.51
CA GLY A 35 13.27 -2.59 16.27
C GLY A 35 13.03 -2.14 14.82
N ILE A 36 13.46 -2.94 13.82
CA ILE A 36 13.20 -2.66 12.39
C ILE A 36 11.70 -2.63 12.10
N THR A 37 10.94 -3.53 12.71
CA THR A 37 9.48 -3.61 12.51
C THR A 37 8.76 -2.44 13.14
N THR A 38 9.21 -1.99 14.30
CA THR A 38 8.69 -0.79 14.96
C THR A 38 9.02 0.46 14.14
N LEU A 39 10.26 0.58 13.65
CA LEU A 39 10.68 1.66 12.76
C LEU A 39 9.81 1.71 11.50
N LEU A 40 9.55 0.55 10.90
CA LEU A 40 8.66 0.44 9.76
C LEU A 40 7.27 1.00 10.07
N ASN A 41 6.66 0.62 11.19
CA ASN A 41 5.32 1.09 11.58
C ASN A 41 5.27 2.61 11.75
N VAL A 42 6.31 3.21 12.35
CA VAL A 42 6.42 4.67 12.47
C VAL A 42 6.56 5.34 11.10
N CYS A 43 7.43 4.79 10.23
CA CYS A 43 7.60 5.26 8.86
C CYS A 43 6.33 5.13 8.03
N LEU A 44 5.55 4.06 8.23
CA LEU A 44 4.27 3.85 7.58
C LEU A 44 3.24 4.90 8.03
N LEU A 45 3.21 5.25 9.32
CA LEU A 45 2.34 6.33 9.81
C LEU A 45 2.68 7.66 9.12
N ILE A 46 3.97 8.02 9.10
CA ILE A 46 4.44 9.29 8.55
C ILE A 46 4.18 9.39 7.05
N GLY A 47 4.52 8.35 6.27
CA GLY A 47 4.33 8.36 4.82
C GLY A 47 2.86 8.34 4.40
N GLY A 48 1.99 7.71 5.19
CA GLY A 48 0.53 7.77 5.00
C GLY A 48 0.01 9.21 5.09
N ILE A 49 0.46 9.96 6.09
CA ILE A 49 0.07 11.37 6.27
C ILE A 49 0.65 12.25 5.15
N LEU A 50 1.96 12.14 4.88
CA LEU A 50 2.65 12.95 3.88
C LEU A 50 2.08 12.75 2.47
N SER A 51 1.80 11.50 2.09
CA SER A 51 1.22 11.20 0.78
C SER A 51 -0.18 11.79 0.60
N GLY A 52 -1.02 11.78 1.64
CA GLY A 52 -2.34 12.40 1.60
C GLY A 52 -2.25 13.89 1.27
N ILE A 53 -1.28 14.58 1.88
CA ILE A 53 -1.00 16.01 1.61
C ILE A 53 -0.48 16.20 0.18
N VAL A 54 0.50 15.40 -0.25
CA VAL A 54 1.10 15.50 -1.59
C VAL A 54 0.06 15.29 -2.68
N VAL A 55 -0.79 14.26 -2.54
CA VAL A 55 -1.76 13.91 -3.57
C VAL A 55 -2.92 14.91 -3.61
N SER A 56 -3.29 15.48 -2.46
CA SER A 56 -4.22 16.61 -2.40
C SER A 56 -3.68 17.84 -3.14
N LYS A 57 -2.37 18.12 -3.07
CA LYS A 57 -1.73 19.23 -3.81
C LYS A 57 -1.53 18.95 -5.29
N VAL A 58 -1.16 17.72 -5.66
CA VAL A 58 -0.90 17.32 -7.05
C VAL A 58 -2.22 17.25 -7.84
N GLY A 59 -3.32 16.87 -7.19
CA GLY A 59 -4.65 16.80 -7.81
C GLY A 59 -4.81 15.67 -8.83
N ARG A 60 -3.80 14.79 -8.95
CA ARG A 60 -3.80 13.56 -9.75
C ARG A 60 -3.41 12.39 -8.86
N TYR A 61 -4.21 11.33 -8.90
CA TYR A 61 -4.10 10.22 -7.97
C TYR A 61 -3.41 8.99 -8.58
N ASN A 62 -3.40 8.79 -9.91
CA ASN A 62 -2.83 7.58 -10.51
C ASN A 62 -1.31 7.62 -10.64
N ILE A 63 -0.75 8.73 -11.14
CA ILE A 63 0.70 8.84 -11.37
C ILE A 63 1.47 8.69 -10.05
N PRO A 64 1.14 9.41 -8.95
CA PRO A 64 1.83 9.23 -7.68
C PRO A 64 1.69 7.79 -7.18
N TYR A 65 0.51 7.20 -7.35
CA TYR A 65 0.24 5.84 -6.90
C TYR A 65 1.17 4.79 -7.53
N ILE A 66 1.40 4.85 -8.85
CA ILE A 66 2.32 3.91 -9.53
C ILE A 66 3.73 4.05 -8.97
N PHE A 67 4.24 5.28 -8.85
CA PHE A 67 5.58 5.54 -8.31
C PHE A 67 5.73 5.02 -6.88
N ILE A 68 4.70 5.21 -6.07
CA ILE A 68 4.70 4.78 -4.68
C ILE A 68 4.71 3.24 -4.58
N CYS A 69 3.91 2.57 -5.40
CA CYS A 69 3.76 1.11 -5.35
C CYS A 69 4.99 0.39 -5.94
N VAL A 70 5.51 0.87 -7.07
CA VAL A 70 6.69 0.29 -7.73
C VAL A 70 7.96 0.62 -6.93
N GLY A 71 8.14 1.87 -6.50
CA GLY A 71 9.28 2.27 -5.69
C GLY A 71 9.34 1.53 -4.36
N GLY A 72 8.19 1.34 -3.73
CA GLY A 72 8.05 0.54 -2.52
C GLY A 72 8.41 -0.94 -2.69
N ALA A 73 7.92 -1.57 -3.76
CA ALA A 73 8.25 -2.97 -4.06
C ALA A 73 9.75 -3.18 -4.25
N VAL A 74 10.41 -2.27 -4.99
CA VAL A 74 11.85 -2.33 -5.24
C VAL A 74 12.65 -2.13 -3.95
N LEU A 75 12.26 -1.16 -3.12
CA LEU A 75 12.95 -0.88 -1.84
C LEU A 75 12.87 -2.05 -0.87
N TYR A 76 11.70 -2.69 -0.72
CA TYR A 76 11.57 -3.86 0.15
C TYR A 76 12.27 -5.09 -0.40
N TYR A 77 12.24 -5.30 -1.71
CA TYR A 77 12.97 -6.39 -2.34
C TYR A 77 14.50 -6.23 -2.16
N LEU A 78 15.02 -5.01 -2.34
CA LEU A 78 16.41 -4.68 -2.07
C LEU A 78 16.77 -4.81 -0.58
N ALA A 79 15.90 -4.33 0.32
CA ALA A 79 16.09 -4.44 1.77
C ALA A 79 16.24 -5.91 2.21
N TYR A 80 15.50 -6.82 1.56
CA TYR A 80 15.59 -8.24 1.83
C TYR A 80 16.73 -8.95 1.09
N MET A 81 17.15 -8.55 -0.13
CA MET A 81 18.30 -9.18 -0.80
C MET A 81 19.65 -8.77 -0.21
N LEU A 82 19.78 -7.54 0.30
CA LEU A 82 21.04 -7.05 0.87
C LEU A 82 21.40 -7.75 2.20
N PRO A 83 22.70 -7.86 2.53
CA PRO A 83 23.16 -8.38 3.81
C PRO A 83 22.69 -7.48 4.96
N ILE A 84 22.46 -8.08 6.13
CA ILE A 84 21.98 -7.35 7.31
C ILE A 84 23.01 -6.30 7.71
N GLY A 85 22.58 -5.04 7.75
CA GLY A 85 23.42 -3.93 8.19
C GLY A 85 22.63 -2.63 8.39
N PRO A 86 23.31 -1.51 8.66
CA PRO A 86 22.68 -0.21 8.87
C PRO A 86 21.84 0.25 7.66
N LEU A 87 22.28 -0.14 6.45
CA LEU A 87 21.55 0.11 5.19
C LEU A 87 20.15 -0.51 5.17
N THR A 88 19.95 -1.66 5.85
CA THR A 88 18.64 -2.31 5.95
C THR A 88 17.63 -1.41 6.67
N TYR A 89 18.05 -0.71 7.74
CA TYR A 89 17.17 0.22 8.46
C TYR A 89 16.76 1.40 7.58
N VAL A 90 17.71 1.95 6.82
CA VAL A 90 17.44 3.06 5.91
C VAL A 90 16.51 2.65 4.78
N LEU A 91 16.73 1.47 4.18
CA LEU A 91 15.90 0.93 3.11
C LEU A 91 14.49 0.57 3.59
N VAL A 92 14.35 0.00 4.78
CA VAL A 92 13.04 -0.28 5.39
C VAL A 92 12.31 1.01 5.77
N ALA A 93 13.01 2.01 6.30
CA ALA A 93 12.42 3.30 6.61
C ALA A 93 11.94 4.04 5.35
N ALA A 94 12.78 4.09 4.31
CA ALA A 94 12.44 4.68 3.02
C ALA A 94 11.28 3.91 2.34
N GLY A 95 11.35 2.58 2.34
CA GLY A 95 10.29 1.70 1.84
C GLY A 95 8.98 1.87 2.59
N GLY A 96 9.03 2.06 3.91
CA GLY A 96 7.88 2.34 4.78
C GLY A 96 7.21 3.66 4.47
N ILE A 97 8.00 4.74 4.36
CA ILE A 97 7.47 6.06 4.01
C ILE A 97 6.85 6.06 2.61
N ILE A 98 7.50 5.38 1.66
CA ILE A 98 6.98 5.29 0.29
C ILE A 98 5.72 4.42 0.29
N VAL A 99 5.76 3.14 0.67
CA VAL A 99 4.59 2.24 0.56
C VAL A 99 3.38 2.70 1.35
N SER A 100 3.53 3.28 2.54
CA SER A 100 2.37 3.84 3.24
C SER A 100 1.68 4.96 2.48
N GLY A 101 2.41 5.59 1.57
CA GLY A 101 1.85 6.59 0.69
C GLY A 101 0.70 6.05 -0.17
N SER A 102 0.74 4.77 -0.55
CA SER A 102 -0.34 4.14 -1.30
C SER A 102 -1.60 4.00 -0.44
N ILE A 103 -1.45 3.75 0.86
CA ILE A 103 -2.57 3.66 1.82
C ILE A 103 -3.26 5.01 1.94
N GLY A 104 -2.49 6.09 2.13
CA GLY A 104 -3.02 7.46 2.19
C GLY A 104 -3.74 7.86 0.90
N VAL A 105 -3.15 7.58 -0.27
CA VAL A 105 -3.78 7.81 -1.58
C VAL A 105 -5.08 7.01 -1.74
N ASN A 106 -5.08 5.75 -1.31
CA ASN A 106 -6.26 4.87 -1.42
C ASN A 106 -7.42 5.36 -0.55
N MET A 107 -7.14 5.84 0.66
CA MET A 107 -8.14 6.41 1.57
C MET A 107 -8.71 7.72 1.03
N ALA A 108 -7.86 8.59 0.48
CA ALA A 108 -8.28 9.85 -0.13
C ALA A 108 -9.16 9.67 -1.38
N ARG A 109 -9.14 8.49 -2.03
CA ARG A 109 -10.04 8.15 -3.15
C ARG A 109 -11.44 7.70 -2.71
N ILE A 110 -11.71 7.38 -1.44
CA ILE A 110 -13.06 7.02 -0.95
C ILE A 110 -14.06 8.18 -1.09
N PRO A 111 -13.77 9.39 -0.58
CA PRO A 111 -14.71 10.51 -0.69
C PRO A 111 -14.92 11.01 -2.12
N LEU A 112 -14.06 10.59 -3.06
CA LEU A 112 -14.15 10.94 -4.47
C LEU A 112 -15.00 9.96 -5.29
N LEU A 113 -15.39 8.81 -4.72
CA LEU A 113 -16.22 7.80 -5.39
C LEU A 113 -17.55 8.35 -5.94
N PRO A 114 -18.25 9.31 -5.30
CA PRO A 114 -19.48 9.87 -5.88
C PRO A 114 -19.28 10.53 -7.24
N MET A 115 -18.06 10.95 -7.58
CA MET A 115 -17.75 11.51 -8.90
C MET A 115 -17.84 10.48 -10.03
N THR A 116 -17.83 9.17 -9.75
CA THR A 116 -18.04 8.15 -10.79
C THR A 116 -19.51 7.97 -11.17
N GLY A 117 -20.44 8.56 -10.40
CA GLY A 117 -21.87 8.38 -10.58
C GLY A 117 -22.39 7.01 -10.10
N GLU A 118 -21.51 6.12 -9.63
CA GLU A 118 -21.90 4.79 -9.11
C GLU A 118 -22.36 4.82 -7.65
N PHE A 119 -22.00 5.87 -6.90
CA PHE A 119 -22.29 6.00 -5.47
C PHE A 119 -22.90 7.36 -5.15
N ALA A 120 -23.94 7.39 -4.32
CA ALA A 120 -24.42 8.65 -3.78
C ALA A 120 -23.40 9.23 -2.76
N PRO A 121 -23.33 10.55 -2.58
CA PRO A 121 -22.52 11.18 -1.53
C PRO A 121 -22.85 10.65 -0.12
N GLU A 122 -24.10 10.24 0.07
CA GLU A 122 -24.66 9.64 1.29
C GLU A 122 -24.02 8.27 1.61
N ASP A 123 -23.66 7.52 0.57
CA ASP A 123 -23.13 6.16 0.66
C ASP A 123 -21.60 6.11 0.85
N VAL A 124 -20.93 7.26 0.89
CA VAL A 124 -19.46 7.35 1.05
C VAL A 124 -19.01 6.69 2.36
N GLY A 125 -19.79 6.87 3.43
CA GLY A 125 -19.53 6.22 4.72
C GLY A 125 -19.61 4.69 4.62
N ALA A 126 -20.64 4.18 3.96
CA ALA A 126 -20.82 2.74 3.71
C ALA A 126 -19.70 2.18 2.81
N ALA A 127 -19.29 2.92 1.77
CA ALA A 127 -18.16 2.57 0.92
C ALA A 127 -16.83 2.52 1.69
N GLY A 128 -16.62 3.43 2.64
CA GLY A 128 -15.48 3.40 3.56
C GLY A 128 -15.50 2.19 4.48
N GLY A 129 -16.66 1.86 5.05
CA GLY A 129 -16.86 0.66 5.87
C GLY A 129 -16.56 -0.64 5.09
N MET A 130 -17.17 -0.80 3.91
CA MET A 130 -16.92 -1.94 3.02
C MET A 130 -15.44 -2.05 2.63
N ASN A 131 -14.77 -0.92 2.41
CA ASN A 131 -13.34 -0.92 2.14
C ASN A 131 -12.54 -1.48 3.32
N ASN A 132 -12.84 -1.02 4.54
CA ASN A 132 -12.12 -1.46 5.73
C ASN A 132 -12.37 -2.95 6.04
N THR A 133 -13.60 -3.43 5.81
CA THR A 133 -13.93 -4.86 5.89
C THR A 133 -13.12 -5.67 4.88
N ALA A 134 -13.05 -5.23 3.62
CA ALA A 134 -12.26 -5.90 2.61
C ALA A 134 -10.78 -5.92 2.99
N VAL A 135 -10.24 -4.80 3.48
CA VAL A 135 -8.88 -4.70 4.04
C VAL A 135 -8.66 -5.69 5.18
N GLY A 136 -9.60 -5.83 6.11
CA GLY A 136 -9.51 -6.79 7.20
C GLY A 136 -9.49 -8.24 6.71
N ILE A 137 -10.37 -8.59 5.76
CA ILE A 137 -10.43 -9.92 5.17
C ILE A 137 -9.13 -10.24 4.43
N CYS A 138 -8.66 -9.37 3.53
CA CYS A 138 -7.41 -9.59 2.81
C CYS A 138 -6.20 -9.55 3.75
N GLY A 139 -6.22 -8.70 4.78
CA GLY A 139 -5.20 -8.61 5.83
C GLY A 139 -5.06 -9.89 6.66
N PHE A 140 -6.13 -10.67 6.78
CA PHE A 140 -6.10 -11.97 7.45
C PHE A 140 -5.83 -13.12 6.48
N VAL A 141 -6.54 -13.17 5.35
CA VAL A 141 -6.51 -14.29 4.40
C VAL A 141 -5.18 -14.36 3.64
N LEU A 142 -4.60 -13.23 3.19
CA LEU A 142 -3.33 -13.24 2.45
C LEU A 142 -2.18 -13.81 3.28
N PRO A 143 -1.93 -13.34 4.53
CA PRO A 143 -0.89 -13.94 5.36
C PRO A 143 -1.11 -15.43 5.60
N VAL A 144 -2.35 -15.86 5.90
CA VAL A 144 -2.66 -17.27 6.16
C VAL A 144 -2.38 -18.16 4.94
N ILE A 145 -2.82 -17.76 3.74
CA ILE A 145 -2.56 -18.53 2.52
C ILE A 145 -1.06 -18.60 2.24
N VAL A 146 -0.37 -17.46 2.31
CA VAL A 146 1.08 -17.41 2.06
C VAL A 146 1.86 -18.22 3.10
N ALA A 147 1.43 -18.22 4.37
CA ALA A 147 2.00 -19.08 5.41
C ALA A 147 1.95 -20.56 5.02
N ASN A 148 0.79 -21.01 4.57
CA ASN A 148 0.53 -22.42 4.28
C ASN A 148 1.24 -22.89 3.01
N PHE A 149 1.42 -22.00 2.02
CA PHE A 149 2.08 -22.34 0.76
C PHE A 149 3.60 -22.18 0.80
N VAL A 150 4.11 -21.20 1.54
CA VAL A 150 5.52 -20.78 1.47
C VAL A 150 6.33 -21.18 2.70
N GLY A 151 5.66 -21.43 3.83
CA GLY A 151 6.30 -21.86 5.08
C GLY A 151 7.42 -20.90 5.52
N ASN A 152 8.63 -21.45 5.70
CA ASN A 152 9.81 -20.70 6.15
C ASN A 152 10.65 -20.10 5.01
N ASN A 153 10.20 -20.16 3.76
CA ASN A 153 10.93 -19.56 2.65
C ASN A 153 10.65 -18.05 2.58
N TYR A 154 11.29 -17.29 3.47
CA TYR A 154 11.11 -15.84 3.58
C TYR A 154 11.43 -15.09 2.29
N THR A 155 12.35 -15.60 1.46
CA THR A 155 12.67 -15.01 0.14
C THR A 155 11.49 -15.06 -0.80
N MET A 156 10.74 -16.16 -0.80
CA MET A 156 9.53 -16.31 -1.61
C MET A 156 8.38 -15.45 -1.08
N ILE A 157 8.29 -15.22 0.25
CA ILE A 157 7.33 -14.29 0.87
C ILE A 157 7.56 -12.86 0.37
N PHE A 158 8.80 -12.36 0.44
CA PHE A 158 9.14 -11.01 -0.05
C PHE A 158 8.96 -10.87 -1.57
N THR A 159 9.23 -11.93 -2.34
CA THR A 159 9.03 -11.94 -3.80
C THR A 159 7.55 -11.89 -4.17
N LEU A 160 6.70 -12.68 -3.50
CA LEU A 160 5.25 -12.66 -3.69
C LEU A 160 4.67 -11.29 -3.35
N MET A 161 5.12 -10.69 -2.25
CA MET A 161 4.69 -9.35 -1.86
C MET A 161 5.12 -8.29 -2.88
N ALA A 162 6.33 -8.36 -3.44
CA ALA A 162 6.73 -7.48 -4.55
C ALA A 162 5.85 -7.67 -5.79
N ILE A 163 5.52 -8.91 -6.16
CA ILE A 163 4.61 -9.22 -7.27
C ILE A 163 3.22 -8.64 -7.02
N PHE A 164 2.67 -8.82 -5.81
CA PHE A 164 1.39 -8.22 -5.45
C PHE A 164 1.42 -6.71 -5.56
N LEU A 165 2.44 -6.03 -5.03
CA LEU A 165 2.57 -4.57 -5.13
C LEU A 165 2.61 -4.07 -6.59
N VAL A 166 3.28 -4.81 -7.48
CA VAL A 166 3.35 -4.48 -8.92
C VAL A 166 2.01 -4.69 -9.61
N ILE A 167 1.33 -5.81 -9.36
CA ILE A 167 -0.02 -6.06 -9.90
C ILE A 167 -0.95 -4.93 -9.48
N ILE A 168 -0.89 -4.53 -8.21
CA ILE A 168 -1.79 -3.50 -7.72
C ILE A 168 -1.39 -2.11 -8.22
N ALA A 169 -0.11 -1.85 -8.50
CA ALA A 169 0.34 -0.64 -9.19
C ALA A 169 -0.28 -0.55 -10.60
N ILE A 170 -0.29 -1.66 -11.35
CA ILE A 170 -0.87 -1.73 -12.70
C ILE A 170 -2.38 -1.50 -12.62
N VAL A 171 -3.08 -2.23 -11.75
CA VAL A 171 -4.55 -2.11 -11.70
C VAL A 171 -5.00 -0.78 -11.10
N GLY A 172 -4.34 -0.28 -10.05
CA GLY A 172 -4.72 0.95 -9.36
C GLY A 172 -4.22 2.23 -10.02
N GLY A 173 -3.22 2.13 -10.90
CA GLY A 173 -2.62 3.25 -11.61
C GLY A 173 -2.94 3.33 -13.10
N VAL A 174 -3.18 2.19 -13.78
CA VAL A 174 -3.46 2.16 -15.23
C VAL A 174 -4.94 1.89 -15.51
N LEU A 175 -5.55 0.95 -14.79
CA LEU A 175 -6.94 0.53 -15.05
C LEU A 175 -7.99 1.39 -14.32
N MET A 176 -7.64 2.00 -13.17
CA MET A 176 -8.58 2.86 -12.45
C MET A 176 -8.70 4.24 -13.12
N PRO A 177 -9.92 4.76 -13.33
CA PRO A 177 -10.11 6.12 -13.82
C PRO A 177 -9.54 7.14 -12.81
N GLU A 178 -8.93 8.21 -13.31
CA GLU A 178 -8.41 9.27 -12.44
C GLU A 178 -9.55 10.04 -11.77
N LEU A 179 -9.68 9.85 -10.46
CA LEU A 179 -10.65 10.50 -9.59
C LEU A 179 -10.17 11.84 -9.00
N GLY A 180 -9.02 12.38 -9.40
CA GLY A 180 -8.54 13.67 -8.88
C GLY A 180 -9.31 14.87 -9.41
N GLU A 181 -9.25 16.02 -8.73
CA GLU A 181 -9.84 17.29 -9.20
C GLU A 181 -9.33 17.72 -10.59
N LYS A 182 -8.11 17.30 -10.97
CA LYS A 182 -7.53 17.51 -12.30
C LYS A 182 -7.65 16.29 -13.22
N GLY A 183 -8.42 15.29 -12.80
CA GLY A 183 -8.69 14.06 -13.55
C GLY A 183 -9.73 14.28 -14.65
N LYS A 184 -9.68 13.44 -15.67
CA LYS A 184 -10.59 13.52 -16.83
C LYS A 184 -12.09 13.42 -16.44
N LEU A 185 -12.41 12.74 -15.34
CA LEU A 185 -13.80 12.66 -14.83
C LEU A 185 -14.27 13.98 -14.22
N ALA A 186 -13.45 14.61 -13.35
CA ALA A 186 -13.78 15.88 -12.72
C ALA A 186 -13.90 17.02 -13.75
N GLN A 187 -13.08 16.98 -14.81
CA GLN A 187 -13.18 17.93 -15.93
C GLN A 187 -14.48 17.73 -16.73
N LYS A 188 -14.86 16.48 -17.04
CA LYS A 188 -16.12 16.20 -17.75
C LYS A 188 -17.36 16.60 -16.95
N LEU A 189 -17.36 16.38 -15.63
CA LEU A 189 -18.45 16.82 -14.74
C LEU A 189 -18.57 18.35 -14.70
N ARG A 190 -17.45 19.08 -14.69
CA ARG A 190 -17.45 20.56 -14.76
C ARG A 190 -17.90 21.09 -16.13
N GLU A 191 -17.60 20.38 -17.21
CA GLU A 191 -18.05 20.75 -18.56
C GLU A 191 -19.54 20.49 -18.77
N GLN A 192 -20.13 19.49 -18.11
CA GLN A 192 -21.57 19.21 -18.17
C GLN A 192 -22.43 20.13 -17.28
N GLN A 193 -21.81 20.85 -16.34
CA GLN A 193 -22.49 21.82 -15.46
C GLN A 193 -22.42 23.28 -15.97
N LYS A 194 -21.80 23.52 -17.14
CA LYS A 194 -21.81 24.80 -17.85
C LYS A 194 -22.84 24.78 -18.98
#